data_AF-A0A6V8PWP0-F1
#
_entry.id   AF-A0A6V8PWP0-F1
#
_cell.length_a   1.000
_cell.length_b   1.000
_cell.length_c   1.000
_cell.angle_alpha   90.00
_cell.angle_beta   90.00
_cell.angle_gamma   90.00
#
_symmetry.space_group_name_H-M   'P 1'
#
loop_
_entity.id
_entity.type
_entity.pdbx_description
1 polymer ?
#
loop_
_entity_poly.entity_id
_entity_poly.type
_entity_poly.pdbx_seq_one_letter_code
_entity_poly.pdbx_strand_id
1 'polypeptide(L)'
;MQRLGFCKAVLVFCELARTPGEMADALRTRLEEQRFPVPYDEALAAWLKGLNKATELNPEISISLQKLYVYGHPSRTGWLSRLGFNEYVEYLPQRLGLVTGSYEPTDMGLVLSRGLMSPEQRKAFNHPSISNPLVLGREEQVFFFYNLLAADGDFLLPFCQTLLNNFGNGNFNYLDAGSLVPNTIEDMLNRFSASAYTRSDREQLKRLEDARQKILENIEKKDEEKGSGSRREQTTIPRLEWLVDVGIAERVESRRWSLTETGLKLTELTQAYGAEMAKRYPENVMGALLDSRFFGFVSRAYSERPFQSVGSEQFLTFIWPAYKQLTAAAGYALLRPLLLHANILSLLSHKDLFLEYNEATKLLEDVYQSDPTALHYTIDRFNTDYQIRIDRIPETNER
;
A
#
# COMPACT_ATOMS: atom_id res chain seq x y z
N MET A 1 -5.27 8.70 -3.92
CA MET A 1 -4.09 8.49 -3.05
C MET A 1 -2.83 8.93 -3.75
N GLN A 2 -1.84 9.45 -3.02
CA GLN A 2 -0.52 9.79 -3.57
C GLN A 2 0.37 8.54 -3.70
N ARG A 3 1.63 8.70 -4.13
CA ARG A 3 2.60 7.61 -4.28
C ARG A 3 2.82 6.88 -2.96
N LEU A 4 2.77 5.55 -2.98
CA LEU A 4 3.02 4.68 -1.83
C LEU A 4 4.52 4.63 -1.47
N GLY A 5 5.40 4.82 -2.46
CA GLY A 5 6.84 4.84 -2.26
C GLY A 5 7.34 5.89 -1.23
N PHE A 6 6.61 6.99 -1.02
CA PHE A 6 7.00 7.98 0.01
C PHE A 6 6.76 7.47 1.45
N CYS A 7 5.95 6.44 1.68
CA CYS A 7 5.81 5.81 2.99
C CYS A 7 7.13 5.20 3.45
N LYS A 8 7.99 4.77 2.51
CA LYS A 8 9.34 4.29 2.80
C LYS A 8 10.21 5.43 3.35
N ALA A 9 10.10 6.64 2.80
CA ALA A 9 10.80 7.81 3.31
C ALA A 9 10.35 8.16 4.75
N VAL A 10 9.04 8.09 5.04
CA VAL A 10 8.50 8.31 6.39
C VAL A 10 9.13 7.35 7.40
N LEU A 11 9.23 6.06 7.06
CA LEU A 11 9.87 5.07 7.92
C LEU A 11 11.38 5.29 8.05
N VAL A 12 12.07 5.74 6.99
CA VAL A 12 13.50 6.07 7.06
C VAL A 12 13.77 7.27 7.98
N PHE A 13 12.85 8.23 8.04
CA PHE A 13 12.99 9.44 8.86
C PHE A 13 12.19 9.42 10.16
N CYS A 14 11.60 8.28 10.55
CA CYS A 14 10.77 8.16 11.75
C CYS A 14 11.50 8.55 13.05
N GLU A 15 12.82 8.42 13.09
CA GLU A 15 13.63 8.83 14.26
C GLU A 15 13.77 10.35 14.39
N LEU A 16 13.52 11.11 13.31
CA LEU A 16 13.70 12.56 13.25
C LEU A 16 12.46 13.37 13.65
N ALA A 17 11.32 12.71 13.86
CA ALA A 17 10.04 13.38 14.09
C ALA A 17 9.19 12.64 15.11
N ARG A 18 8.44 13.41 15.91
CA ARG A 18 7.40 12.92 16.82
C ARG A 18 6.04 13.54 16.53
N THR A 19 6.00 14.54 15.66
CA THR A 19 4.77 15.22 15.23
C THR A 19 4.65 15.25 13.70
N PRO A 20 3.43 15.44 13.15
CA PRO A 20 3.24 15.55 11.71
C PRO A 20 4.02 16.71 11.08
N GLY A 21 4.13 17.84 11.79
CA GLY A 21 4.90 19.00 11.32
C GLY A 21 6.38 18.70 11.18
N GLU A 22 7.00 18.10 12.20
CA GLU A 22 8.41 17.69 12.15
C GLU A 22 8.69 16.68 11.04
N MET A 23 7.78 15.71 10.84
CA MET A 23 7.94 14.71 9.78
C MET A 23 7.78 15.33 8.39
N ALA A 24 6.82 16.24 8.21
CA ALA A 24 6.65 16.95 6.95
C ALA A 24 7.87 17.84 6.63
N ASP A 25 8.43 18.51 7.64
CA ASP A 25 9.65 19.31 7.49
C ASP A 25 10.86 18.43 7.15
N ALA A 26 11.05 17.30 7.86
CA ALA A 26 12.11 16.35 7.56
C ALA A 26 12.05 15.83 6.11
N LEU A 27 10.85 15.43 5.65
CA LEU A 27 10.66 15.00 4.26
C LEU A 27 10.90 16.13 3.27
N ARG A 28 10.40 17.34 3.53
CA ARG A 28 10.57 18.49 2.63
C ARG A 28 12.04 18.84 2.47
N THR A 29 12.76 18.93 3.58
CA THR A 29 14.19 19.24 3.58
C THR A 29 14.98 18.18 2.83
N ARG A 30 14.74 16.89 3.09
CA ARG A 30 15.49 15.78 2.46
C ARG A 30 15.14 15.55 1.00
N LEU A 31 13.86 15.66 0.63
CA LEU A 31 13.39 15.24 -0.70
C LEU A 31 13.25 16.38 -1.70
N GLU A 32 12.98 17.61 -1.27
CA GLU A 32 12.73 18.75 -2.19
C GLU A 32 13.74 19.90 -2.06
N GLU A 33 14.15 20.26 -0.85
CA GLU A 33 15.04 21.42 -0.63
C GLU A 33 16.50 21.07 -0.89
N GLN A 34 16.96 19.89 -0.45
CA GLN A 34 18.31 19.41 -0.72
C GLN A 34 18.49 19.18 -2.22
N ARG A 35 19.51 19.84 -2.79
CA ARG A 35 19.88 19.72 -4.20
C ARG A 35 21.16 18.92 -4.35
N PHE A 36 21.21 18.11 -5.40
CA PHE A 36 22.36 17.28 -5.75
C PHE A 36 22.78 17.55 -7.19
N PRO A 37 24.10 17.66 -7.46
CA PRO A 37 24.59 17.67 -8.82
C PRO A 37 24.43 16.27 -9.43
N VAL A 38 23.86 16.20 -10.62
CA VAL A 38 23.83 14.98 -11.45
C VAL A 38 24.41 15.27 -12.84
N PRO A 39 25.01 14.27 -13.51
CA PRO A 39 25.48 14.43 -14.88
C PRO A 39 24.36 14.96 -15.80
N TYR A 40 24.74 15.81 -16.75
CA TYR A 40 23.78 16.32 -17.72
C TYR A 40 23.14 15.20 -18.55
N ASP A 41 21.82 15.16 -18.56
CA ASP A 41 20.99 14.30 -19.40
C ASP A 41 19.97 15.17 -20.13
N GLU A 42 19.95 15.11 -21.45
CA GLU A 42 19.11 15.98 -22.30
C GLU A 42 17.61 15.74 -22.04
N ALA A 43 17.22 14.47 -21.83
CA ALA A 43 15.83 14.11 -21.57
C ALA A 43 15.36 14.62 -20.20
N LEU A 44 16.20 14.52 -19.17
CA LEU A 44 15.95 15.08 -17.85
C LEU A 44 15.89 16.62 -17.91
N ALA A 45 16.82 17.26 -18.60
CA ALA A 45 16.84 18.71 -18.76
C ALA A 45 15.57 19.21 -19.48
N ALA A 46 15.13 18.53 -20.54
CA ALA A 46 13.90 18.84 -21.25
C ALA A 46 12.66 18.66 -20.36
N TRP A 47 12.61 17.57 -19.58
CA TRP A 47 11.52 17.33 -18.62
C TRP A 47 11.47 18.41 -17.54
N LEU A 48 12.62 18.79 -16.97
CA LEU A 48 12.73 19.86 -15.98
C LEU A 48 12.36 21.23 -16.56
N LYS A 49 12.77 21.56 -17.80
CA LYS A 49 12.36 22.80 -18.48
C LYS A 49 10.85 22.89 -18.65
N GLY A 50 10.19 21.75 -18.89
CA GLY A 50 8.73 21.65 -18.90
C GLY A 50 8.08 21.99 -17.55
N LEU A 51 8.80 21.81 -16.44
CA LEU A 51 8.34 22.14 -15.09
C LEU A 51 8.76 23.55 -14.65
N ASN A 52 9.94 24.01 -15.03
CA ASN A 52 10.48 25.33 -14.70
C ASN A 52 11.36 25.85 -15.86
N LYS A 53 10.94 26.97 -16.47
CA LYS A 53 11.56 27.54 -17.68
C LYS A 53 13.01 28.03 -17.47
N ALA A 54 13.47 28.17 -16.22
CA ALA A 54 14.77 28.74 -15.86
C ALA A 54 15.95 27.73 -15.84
N THR A 55 15.82 26.54 -16.44
CA THR A 55 16.91 25.54 -16.40
C THR A 55 18.00 25.90 -17.41
N GLU A 56 19.11 26.46 -16.93
CA GLU A 56 20.30 26.81 -17.71
C GLU A 56 21.06 25.56 -18.20
N LEU A 57 21.76 25.70 -19.34
CA LEU A 57 22.62 24.68 -19.92
C LEU A 57 23.97 24.69 -19.17
N ASN A 58 24.06 23.95 -18.08
CA ASN A 58 25.30 23.69 -17.34
C ASN A 58 25.73 22.22 -17.56
N PRO A 59 27.02 21.87 -17.38
CA PRO A 59 27.51 20.49 -17.54
C PRO A 59 26.95 19.55 -16.46
N GLU A 60 26.38 20.10 -15.38
CA GLU A 60 25.67 19.39 -14.32
C GLU A 60 24.28 19.98 -14.10
N ILE A 61 23.32 19.13 -13.75
CA ILE A 61 21.96 19.53 -13.41
C ILE A 61 21.83 19.48 -11.88
N SER A 62 21.44 20.59 -11.26
CA SER A 62 21.12 20.65 -9.82
C SER A 62 19.67 20.25 -9.60
N ILE A 63 19.43 19.09 -8.98
CA ILE A 63 18.09 18.50 -8.84
C ILE A 63 17.81 18.01 -7.42
N SER A 64 16.54 18.01 -6.99
CA SER A 64 16.13 17.40 -5.73
C SER A 64 15.87 15.89 -5.90
N LEU A 65 16.02 15.10 -4.83
CA LEU A 65 15.80 13.64 -4.88
C LEU A 65 14.40 13.29 -5.36
N GLN A 66 13.38 14.00 -4.90
CA GLN A 66 12.01 13.81 -5.35
C GLN A 66 11.88 13.95 -6.87
N LYS A 67 12.45 15.00 -7.45
CA LYS A 67 12.34 15.23 -8.91
C LYS A 67 13.10 14.17 -9.68
N LEU A 68 14.29 13.79 -9.20
CA LEU A 68 15.10 12.72 -9.79
C LEU A 68 14.35 11.38 -9.78
N TYR A 69 13.81 10.98 -8.63
CA TYR A 69 13.11 9.71 -8.48
C TYR A 69 11.74 9.70 -9.16
N VAL A 70 11.01 10.81 -9.19
CA VAL A 70 9.78 10.89 -9.97
C VAL A 70 10.07 10.81 -11.46
N TYR A 71 11.12 11.47 -11.97
CA TYR A 71 11.54 11.33 -13.37
C TYR A 71 11.88 9.88 -13.73
N GLY A 72 12.61 9.18 -12.85
CA GLY A 72 12.94 7.77 -13.01
C GLY A 72 11.78 6.79 -12.74
N HIS A 73 10.60 7.27 -12.33
CA HIS A 73 9.44 6.41 -12.07
C HIS A 73 8.69 6.10 -13.38
N PRO A 74 8.16 4.87 -13.60
CA PRO A 74 7.43 4.51 -14.82
C PRO A 74 6.33 5.50 -15.21
N SER A 75 5.62 6.03 -14.21
CA SER A 75 4.55 7.01 -14.44
C SER A 75 4.99 8.46 -14.45
N ARG A 76 6.24 8.83 -14.13
CA ARG A 76 6.76 10.22 -14.18
C ARG A 76 5.85 11.31 -13.56
N THR A 77 5.03 10.94 -12.58
CA THR A 77 4.06 11.81 -11.88
C THR A 77 4.04 11.50 -10.38
N GLY A 78 3.22 12.23 -9.63
CA GLY A 78 2.94 11.90 -8.23
C GLY A 78 3.92 12.50 -7.22
N TRP A 79 4.65 13.57 -7.58
CA TRP A 79 5.44 14.32 -6.61
C TRP A 79 4.54 14.96 -5.54
N LEU A 80 5.08 15.09 -4.33
CA LEU A 80 4.59 15.88 -3.22
C LEU A 80 4.81 17.37 -3.53
N SER A 81 3.73 18.13 -3.53
CA SER A 81 3.81 19.58 -3.64
C SER A 81 4.20 20.21 -2.31
N ARG A 82 4.31 21.55 -2.28
CA ARG A 82 4.54 22.29 -1.04
C ARG A 82 3.50 21.98 0.06
N LEU A 83 2.23 21.86 -0.30
CA LEU A 83 1.15 21.50 0.64
C LEU A 83 1.01 19.98 0.80
N GLY A 84 1.38 19.23 -0.24
CA GLY A 84 1.22 17.78 -0.30
C GLY A 84 2.04 17.03 0.73
N PHE A 85 3.16 17.57 1.23
CA PHE A 85 3.93 16.94 2.32
C PHE A 85 3.10 16.81 3.61
N ASN A 86 2.39 17.87 4.02
CA ASN A 86 1.61 17.86 5.25
C ASN A 86 0.46 16.85 5.14
N GLU A 87 -0.34 16.97 4.06
CA GLU A 87 -1.45 16.05 3.80
C GLU A 87 -0.99 14.59 3.70
N TYR A 88 0.17 14.35 3.08
CA TYR A 88 0.72 13.00 2.97
C TYR A 88 1.02 12.42 4.35
N VAL A 89 1.78 13.16 5.15
CA VAL A 89 2.31 12.76 6.46
C VAL A 89 1.21 12.60 7.50
N GLU A 90 0.21 13.46 7.48
CA GLU A 90 -0.92 13.45 8.42
C GLU A 90 -1.85 12.25 8.22
N TYR A 91 -1.97 11.75 6.99
CA TYR A 91 -2.99 10.75 6.67
C TYR A 91 -2.41 9.40 6.26
N LEU A 92 -1.63 9.33 5.18
CA LEU A 92 -1.43 8.05 4.49
C LEU A 92 -0.61 7.01 5.29
N PRO A 93 0.57 7.31 5.84
CA PRO A 93 1.36 6.33 6.58
C PRO A 93 0.63 5.76 7.81
N GLN A 94 -0.10 6.63 8.53
CA GLN A 94 -0.89 6.22 9.70
C GLN A 94 -2.11 5.39 9.29
N ARG A 95 -2.81 5.78 8.22
CA ARG A 95 -3.96 5.05 7.69
C ARG A 95 -3.61 3.66 7.17
N LEU A 96 -2.43 3.51 6.58
CA LEU A 96 -1.87 2.21 6.18
C LEU A 96 -1.31 1.43 7.38
N GLY A 97 -1.44 1.95 8.60
CA GLY A 97 -0.99 1.30 9.81
C GLY A 97 0.52 1.12 9.90
N LEU A 98 1.33 1.95 9.23
CA LEU A 98 2.80 1.81 9.19
C LEU A 98 3.49 2.50 10.37
N VAL A 99 2.89 3.58 10.87
CA VAL A 99 3.42 4.36 11.99
C VAL A 99 2.29 4.76 12.94
N THR A 100 2.64 4.97 14.20
CA THR A 100 1.73 5.52 15.22
C THR A 100 1.51 7.02 15.02
N GLY A 101 0.65 7.63 15.86
CA GLY A 101 0.46 9.09 15.88
C GLY A 101 1.75 9.87 16.17
N SER A 102 2.72 9.25 16.83
CA SER A 102 4.04 9.82 17.13
C SER A 102 5.13 9.41 16.13
N TYR A 103 4.73 8.87 14.97
CA TYR A 103 5.61 8.36 13.91
C TYR A 103 6.52 7.19 14.30
N GLU A 104 6.26 6.53 15.43
CA GLU A 104 6.96 5.29 15.76
C GLU A 104 6.49 4.17 14.82
N PRO A 105 7.40 3.35 14.24
CA PRO A 105 7.00 2.22 13.42
C PRO A 105 6.11 1.23 14.18
N THR A 106 4.99 0.84 13.58
CA THR A 106 4.16 -0.28 14.04
C THR A 106 4.78 -1.61 13.60
N ASP A 107 4.20 -2.76 13.98
CA ASP A 107 4.64 -4.06 13.45
C ASP A 107 4.58 -4.14 11.91
N MET A 108 3.56 -3.55 11.26
CA MET A 108 3.51 -3.44 9.80
C MET A 108 4.60 -2.50 9.25
N GLY A 109 4.87 -1.38 9.95
CA GLY A 109 6.01 -0.52 9.64
C GLY A 109 7.35 -1.24 9.75
N LEU A 110 7.49 -2.17 10.69
CA LEU A 110 8.67 -3.02 10.86
C LEU A 110 8.79 -4.05 9.73
N VAL A 111 7.69 -4.63 9.26
CA VAL A 111 7.68 -5.48 8.05
C VAL A 111 8.28 -4.71 6.87
N LEU A 112 7.73 -3.52 6.57
CA LEU A 112 8.23 -2.74 5.44
C LEU A 112 9.68 -2.29 5.64
N SER A 113 9.99 -1.69 6.79
CA SER A 113 11.33 -1.15 7.02
C SER A 113 12.37 -2.26 7.11
N ARG A 114 12.21 -3.23 8.02
CA ARG A 114 13.22 -4.27 8.32
C ARG A 114 13.16 -5.48 7.42
N GLY A 115 11.96 -5.87 6.98
CA GLY A 115 11.76 -7.09 6.20
C GLY A 115 11.86 -6.90 4.69
N LEU A 116 11.32 -5.80 4.16
CA LEU A 116 11.14 -5.63 2.71
C LEU A 116 12.11 -4.61 2.10
N MET A 117 12.37 -3.50 2.79
CA MET A 117 13.19 -2.43 2.22
C MET A 117 14.69 -2.78 2.27
N SER A 118 15.30 -2.84 1.08
CA SER A 118 16.75 -3.08 0.94
C SER A 118 17.59 -1.95 1.56
N PRO A 119 18.84 -2.24 1.99
CA PRO A 119 19.78 -1.22 2.44
C PRO A 119 20.01 -0.11 1.40
N GLU A 120 20.01 -0.45 0.11
CA GLU A 120 20.20 0.46 -1.01
C GLU A 120 19.02 1.44 -1.12
N GLN A 121 17.78 0.96 -1.02
CA GLN A 121 16.59 1.82 -1.02
C GLN A 121 16.58 2.77 0.18
N ARG A 122 16.96 2.31 1.38
CA ARG A 122 17.07 3.17 2.57
C ARG A 122 18.09 4.29 2.36
N LYS A 123 19.26 3.96 1.80
CA LYS A 123 20.32 4.94 1.50
C LYS A 123 19.92 5.92 0.41
N ALA A 124 19.11 5.50 -0.56
CA ALA A 124 18.65 6.33 -1.67
C ALA A 124 17.83 7.56 -1.22
N PHE A 125 17.23 7.55 -0.04
CA PHE A 125 16.56 8.74 0.50
C PHE A 125 17.52 9.82 1.04
N ASN A 126 18.83 9.54 1.12
CA ASN A 126 19.84 10.48 1.58
C ASN A 126 20.74 11.01 0.46
N HIS A 127 20.92 10.24 -0.61
CA HIS A 127 21.78 10.59 -1.75
C HIS A 127 21.21 9.98 -3.05
N PRO A 128 21.50 10.58 -4.23
CA PRO A 128 21.13 10.00 -5.52
C PRO A 128 21.63 8.57 -5.64
N SER A 129 20.73 7.68 -6.07
CA SER A 129 21.02 6.26 -6.26
C SER A 129 20.48 5.79 -7.61
N ILE A 130 21.11 4.76 -8.17
CA ILE A 130 20.60 4.04 -9.34
C ILE A 130 19.29 3.33 -8.99
N SER A 131 19.16 2.85 -7.75
CA SER A 131 17.91 2.27 -7.26
C SER A 131 16.94 3.39 -6.91
N ASN A 132 15.82 3.45 -7.63
CA ASN A 132 14.75 4.41 -7.36
C ASN A 132 13.88 3.89 -6.20
N PRO A 133 13.98 4.49 -5.00
CA PRO A 133 13.25 3.98 -3.84
C PRO A 133 11.75 4.27 -3.93
N LEU A 134 11.26 5.07 -4.90
CA LEU A 134 9.82 5.28 -5.09
C LEU A 134 9.15 4.16 -5.88
N VAL A 135 9.92 3.38 -6.66
CA VAL A 135 9.40 2.20 -7.36
C VAL A 135 9.25 1.07 -6.35
N LEU A 136 8.09 0.42 -6.37
CA LEU A 136 7.81 -0.72 -5.51
C LEU A 136 8.24 -2.02 -6.18
N GLY A 137 9.07 -2.82 -5.48
CA GLY A 137 9.33 -4.22 -5.82
C GLY A 137 8.08 -5.08 -5.64
N ARG A 138 8.05 -6.29 -6.18
CA ARG A 138 6.85 -7.17 -6.15
C ARG A 138 6.42 -7.47 -4.71
N GLU A 139 7.39 -7.66 -3.83
CA GLU A 139 7.21 -7.84 -2.39
C GLU A 139 6.57 -6.62 -1.72
N GLU A 140 7.00 -5.42 -2.08
CA GLU A 140 6.43 -4.17 -1.57
C GLU A 140 5.04 -3.93 -2.14
N GLN A 141 4.79 -4.29 -3.41
CA GLN A 141 3.47 -4.21 -4.06
C GLN A 141 2.44 -5.05 -3.30
N VAL A 142 2.75 -6.31 -3.00
CA VAL A 142 1.85 -7.20 -2.23
C VAL A 142 1.62 -6.64 -0.83
N PHE A 143 2.67 -6.18 -0.16
CA PHE A 143 2.57 -5.57 1.16
C PHE A 143 1.65 -4.34 1.16
N PHE A 144 1.86 -3.41 0.24
CA PHE A 144 1.03 -2.20 0.15
C PHE A 144 -0.39 -2.52 -0.29
N PHE A 145 -0.60 -3.49 -1.18
CA PHE A 145 -1.92 -3.91 -1.59
C PHE A 145 -2.72 -4.48 -0.40
N TYR A 146 -2.11 -5.32 0.44
CA TYR A 146 -2.71 -5.80 1.68
C TYR A 146 -3.15 -4.62 2.57
N ASN A 147 -2.25 -3.68 2.85
CA ASN A 147 -2.53 -2.56 3.75
C ASN A 147 -3.57 -1.58 3.17
N LEU A 148 -3.60 -1.39 1.85
CA LEU A 148 -4.63 -0.60 1.18
C LEU A 148 -6.01 -1.22 1.32
N LEU A 149 -6.12 -2.54 1.12
CA LEU A 149 -7.39 -3.24 1.31
C LEU A 149 -7.82 -3.24 2.77
N ALA A 150 -6.88 -3.44 3.70
CA ALA A 150 -7.17 -3.36 5.13
C ALA A 150 -7.67 -1.97 5.56
N ALA A 151 -7.17 -0.91 4.94
CA ALA A 151 -7.53 0.46 5.28
C ALA A 151 -8.82 0.96 4.58
N ASP A 152 -9.02 0.60 3.30
CA ASP A 152 -10.05 1.21 2.45
C ASP A 152 -10.63 0.24 1.41
N GLY A 153 -10.51 -1.08 1.63
CA GLY A 153 -10.93 -2.10 0.68
C GLY A 153 -12.42 -2.04 0.30
N ASP A 154 -13.27 -1.54 1.21
CA ASP A 154 -14.71 -1.39 0.98
C ASP A 154 -15.04 -0.35 -0.11
N PHE A 155 -14.16 0.64 -0.30
CA PHE A 155 -14.21 1.54 -1.45
C PHE A 155 -13.43 0.97 -2.64
N LEU A 156 -12.20 0.50 -2.40
CA LEU A 156 -11.25 0.15 -3.46
C LEU A 156 -11.70 -1.03 -4.31
N LEU A 157 -12.28 -2.08 -3.71
CA LEU A 157 -12.71 -3.25 -4.47
C LEU A 157 -13.91 -2.92 -5.37
N PRO A 158 -15.00 -2.28 -4.89
CA PRO A 158 -16.08 -1.81 -5.77
C PRO A 158 -15.58 -0.83 -6.85
N PHE A 159 -14.69 0.10 -6.50
CA PHE A 159 -14.11 1.03 -7.46
C PHE A 159 -13.34 0.29 -8.58
N CYS A 160 -12.50 -0.68 -8.21
CA CYS A 160 -11.76 -1.50 -9.17
C CYS A 160 -12.70 -2.36 -10.03
N GLN A 161 -13.78 -2.91 -9.45
CA GLN A 161 -14.79 -3.64 -10.22
C GLN A 161 -15.44 -2.75 -11.29
N THR A 162 -15.77 -1.50 -10.94
CA THR A 162 -16.34 -0.55 -11.90
C THR A 162 -15.34 -0.19 -12.99
N LEU A 163 -14.06 0.00 -12.65
CA LEU A 163 -13.00 0.20 -13.65
C LEU A 163 -12.87 -1.01 -14.60
N LEU A 164 -12.85 -2.23 -14.06
CA LEU A 164 -12.79 -3.47 -14.85
C LEU A 164 -13.97 -3.60 -15.81
N ASN A 165 -15.19 -3.34 -15.32
CA ASN A 165 -16.41 -3.46 -16.11
C ASN A 165 -16.44 -2.46 -17.28
N ASN A 166 -15.89 -1.25 -17.10
CA ASN A 166 -15.91 -0.21 -18.13
C ASN A 166 -14.69 -0.26 -19.06
N PHE A 167 -13.53 -0.67 -18.56
CA PHE A 167 -12.24 -0.49 -19.23
C PHE A 167 -11.37 -1.75 -19.29
N GLY A 168 -11.86 -2.94 -18.92
CA GLY A 168 -11.07 -4.18 -18.80
C GLY A 168 -9.91 -4.32 -19.80
N ASN A 169 -10.23 -4.39 -21.10
CA ASN A 169 -9.23 -4.50 -22.18
C ASN A 169 -8.90 -3.15 -22.86
N GLY A 170 -9.42 -2.04 -22.32
CA GLY A 170 -9.28 -0.69 -22.86
C GLY A 170 -8.33 0.18 -22.05
N ASN A 171 -8.22 1.44 -22.49
CA ASN A 171 -7.48 2.47 -21.77
C ASN A 171 -8.46 3.43 -21.12
N PHE A 172 -8.05 4.00 -19.98
CA PHE A 172 -8.79 5.03 -19.27
C PHE A 172 -7.86 6.15 -18.83
N ASN A 173 -8.42 7.32 -18.58
CA ASN A 173 -7.73 8.47 -18.00
C ASN A 173 -8.24 8.77 -16.59
N TYR A 174 -7.68 9.79 -15.95
CA TYR A 174 -8.01 10.14 -14.56
C TYR A 174 -9.41 10.76 -14.43
N LEU A 175 -9.90 11.44 -15.48
CA LEU A 175 -11.28 11.94 -15.55
C LEU A 175 -12.26 10.77 -15.69
N ASP A 176 -11.94 9.80 -16.55
CA ASP A 176 -12.74 8.58 -16.72
C ASP A 176 -12.91 7.87 -15.37
N ALA A 177 -11.79 7.61 -14.68
CA ALA A 177 -11.81 7.00 -13.35
C ALA A 177 -12.52 7.89 -12.30
N GLY A 178 -12.33 9.21 -12.36
CA GLY A 178 -12.98 10.16 -11.46
C GLY A 178 -14.50 10.19 -11.62
N SER A 179 -15.01 10.00 -12.83
CA SER A 179 -16.45 9.94 -13.10
C SER A 179 -17.14 8.74 -12.45
N LEU A 180 -16.39 7.69 -12.11
CA LEU A 180 -16.92 6.48 -11.47
C LEU A 180 -17.03 6.61 -9.96
N VAL A 181 -16.27 7.51 -9.33
CA VAL A 181 -16.19 7.64 -7.86
C VAL A 181 -17.54 7.94 -7.21
N PRO A 182 -18.37 8.88 -7.70
CA PRO A 182 -19.66 9.17 -7.06
C PRO A 182 -20.58 7.95 -6.94
N ASN A 183 -20.63 7.11 -7.97
CA ASN A 183 -21.44 5.89 -7.96
C ASN A 183 -20.89 4.86 -6.96
N THR A 184 -19.56 4.72 -6.88
CA THR A 184 -18.94 3.86 -5.86
C THR A 184 -19.23 4.34 -4.45
N ILE A 185 -19.18 5.65 -4.21
CA ILE A 185 -19.52 6.24 -2.91
C ILE A 185 -20.99 6.00 -2.57
N GLU A 186 -21.90 6.18 -3.54
CA GLU A 186 -23.33 5.91 -3.36
C GLU A 186 -23.60 4.46 -2.99
N ASP A 187 -22.95 3.50 -3.65
CA ASP A 187 -23.03 2.09 -3.30
C ASP A 187 -22.56 1.82 -1.86
N MET A 188 -21.48 2.46 -1.41
CA MET A 188 -21.03 2.35 -0.03
C MET A 188 -22.05 2.95 0.95
N LEU A 189 -22.54 4.15 0.69
CA LEU A 189 -23.55 4.80 1.54
C LEU A 189 -24.78 3.91 1.69
N ASN A 190 -25.25 3.31 0.59
CA ASN A 190 -26.37 2.38 0.61
C ASN A 190 -26.09 1.14 1.47
N ARG A 191 -24.90 0.55 1.35
CA ARG A 191 -24.52 -0.67 2.10
C ARG A 191 -24.32 -0.42 3.60
N PHE A 192 -23.71 0.71 3.96
CA PHE A 192 -23.30 1.00 5.34
C PHE A 192 -24.30 1.89 6.11
N SER A 193 -25.30 2.48 5.44
CA SER A 193 -26.31 3.32 6.09
C SER A 193 -27.04 2.63 7.25
N ALA A 194 -27.36 1.33 7.07
CA ALA A 194 -28.08 0.54 8.07
C ALA A 194 -27.20 0.10 9.26
N SER A 195 -25.87 0.10 9.11
CA SER A 195 -24.91 -0.27 10.16
C SER A 195 -24.30 0.92 10.91
N ALA A 196 -24.69 2.16 10.57
CA ALA A 196 -24.20 3.37 11.26
C ALA A 196 -24.92 3.62 12.60
N TYR A 197 -24.48 2.91 13.63
CA TYR A 197 -25.07 2.96 14.97
C TYR A 197 -24.58 4.16 15.78
N THR A 198 -23.28 4.48 15.70
CA THR A 198 -22.66 5.51 16.55
C THR A 198 -22.74 6.89 15.91
N ARG A 199 -22.55 7.93 16.74
CA ARG A 199 -22.40 9.30 16.24
C ARG A 199 -21.21 9.43 15.29
N SER A 200 -20.11 8.71 15.57
CA SER A 200 -18.92 8.72 14.72
C SER A 200 -19.26 8.15 13.34
N ASP A 201 -19.98 7.03 13.27
CA ASP A 201 -20.35 6.39 11.99
C ASP A 201 -21.22 7.33 11.15
N ARG A 202 -22.21 7.97 11.79
CA ARG A 202 -23.09 8.94 11.10
C ARG A 202 -22.33 10.17 10.59
N GLU A 203 -21.36 10.67 11.36
CA GLU A 203 -20.49 11.76 10.92
C GLU A 203 -19.58 11.33 9.75
N GLN A 204 -19.10 10.08 9.74
CA GLN A 204 -18.32 9.54 8.62
C GLN A 204 -19.18 9.39 7.36
N LEU A 205 -20.38 8.81 7.45
CA LEU A 205 -21.31 8.71 6.33
C LEU A 205 -21.69 10.09 5.78
N LYS A 206 -21.93 11.07 6.66
CA LYS A 206 -22.20 12.45 6.23
C LYS A 206 -21.03 13.05 5.46
N ARG A 207 -19.80 12.90 5.95
CA ARG A 207 -18.60 13.38 5.23
C ARG A 207 -18.44 12.70 3.87
N LEU A 208 -18.81 11.43 3.78
CA LEU A 208 -18.75 10.67 2.54
C LEU A 208 -19.81 11.17 1.53
N GLU A 209 -21.03 11.45 1.99
CA GLU A 209 -22.07 12.10 1.16
C GLU A 209 -21.65 13.51 0.72
N ASP A 210 -21.14 14.33 1.64
CA ASP A 210 -20.64 15.68 1.33
C ASP A 210 -19.50 15.62 0.29
N ALA A 211 -18.62 14.63 0.39
CA ALA A 211 -17.56 14.39 -0.60
C ALA A 211 -18.13 13.99 -1.97
N ARG A 212 -19.11 13.08 -2.00
CA ARG A 212 -19.81 12.67 -3.23
C ARG A 212 -20.44 13.88 -3.94
N GLN A 213 -21.20 14.69 -3.21
CA GLN A 213 -21.86 15.88 -3.75
C GLN A 213 -20.85 16.87 -4.32
N LYS A 214 -19.75 17.12 -3.61
CA LYS A 214 -18.66 17.99 -4.09
C LYS A 214 -18.01 17.47 -5.38
N ILE A 215 -17.82 16.16 -5.50
CA ILE A 215 -17.26 15.55 -6.72
C ILE A 215 -18.23 15.73 -7.90
N LEU A 216 -19.52 15.46 -7.70
CA LEU A 216 -20.56 15.65 -8.73
C LEU A 216 -20.61 17.09 -9.24
N GLU A 217 -20.63 18.07 -8.34
CA GLU A 217 -20.62 19.49 -8.71
C GLU A 217 -19.38 19.88 -9.54
N ASN A 218 -18.21 19.34 -9.20
CA ASN A 218 -16.98 19.63 -9.93
C ASN A 218 -16.96 18.99 -11.32
N ILE A 219 -17.54 17.80 -11.46
CA ILE A 219 -17.75 17.13 -12.76
C ILE A 219 -18.70 17.97 -13.62
N GLU A 220 -19.85 18.38 -13.08
CA GLU A 220 -20.84 19.19 -13.79
C GLU A 220 -20.26 20.53 -14.25
N LYS A 221 -19.51 21.21 -13.37
CA LYS A 221 -18.87 22.49 -13.69
C LYS A 221 -17.65 22.33 -14.60
N LYS A 222 -17.19 21.11 -14.90
CA LYS A 222 -15.99 20.82 -15.70
C LYS A 222 -14.76 21.56 -15.17
N ASP A 223 -14.64 21.67 -13.86
CA ASP A 223 -13.61 22.51 -13.24
C ASP A 223 -12.18 22.05 -13.58
N GLU A 224 -12.02 20.75 -13.85
CA GLU A 224 -10.74 20.14 -14.25
C GLU A 224 -10.37 20.41 -15.72
N GLU A 225 -11.35 20.63 -16.61
CA GLU A 225 -11.10 20.96 -18.02
C GLU A 225 -10.67 22.43 -18.20
N LYS A 226 -11.01 23.30 -17.23
CA LYS A 226 -10.76 24.76 -17.28
C LYS A 226 -9.32 25.18 -16.99
N GLY A 227 -8.42 24.23 -16.69
CA GLY A 227 -6.97 24.45 -16.67
C GLY A 227 -6.48 25.61 -15.79
N SER A 228 -6.59 25.51 -14.47
CA SER A 228 -5.97 26.48 -13.55
C SER A 228 -4.54 26.08 -13.15
N GLY A 229 -3.60 27.01 -13.34
CA GLY A 229 -2.14 26.84 -13.28
C GLY A 229 -1.50 26.56 -11.91
N SER A 230 -2.29 26.22 -10.90
CA SER A 230 -1.82 25.50 -9.72
C SER A 230 -2.88 24.48 -9.43
N ARG A 231 -2.56 23.19 -9.56
CA ARG A 231 -3.46 22.09 -9.20
C ARG A 231 -4.14 22.45 -7.87
N ARG A 232 -5.46 22.62 -7.88
CA ARG A 232 -6.28 22.50 -6.67
C ARG A 232 -6.14 21.04 -6.27
N GLU A 233 -5.09 20.78 -5.51
CA GLU A 233 -4.62 19.46 -5.22
C GLU A 233 -5.74 18.65 -4.54
N GLN A 234 -6.01 17.47 -5.12
CA GLN A 234 -6.43 16.26 -4.39
C GLN A 234 -7.88 16.13 -3.93
N THR A 235 -8.76 17.12 -4.10
CA THR A 235 -10.08 17.05 -3.45
C THR A 235 -11.21 16.38 -4.23
N THR A 236 -11.15 16.24 -5.57
CA THR A 236 -12.31 15.72 -6.33
C THR A 236 -12.06 14.64 -7.38
N ILE A 237 -10.82 14.37 -7.78
CA ILE A 237 -10.53 13.24 -8.68
C ILE A 237 -9.45 12.35 -8.06
N PRO A 238 -9.68 11.02 -7.97
CA PRO A 238 -8.72 10.10 -7.40
C PRO A 238 -7.45 10.11 -8.25
N ARG A 239 -6.32 10.36 -7.58
CA ARG A 239 -5.01 10.03 -8.10
C ARG A 239 -4.91 8.52 -8.29
N LEU A 240 -4.48 8.10 -9.47
CA LEU A 240 -4.35 6.70 -9.89
C LEU A 240 -2.94 6.15 -9.68
N GLU A 241 -2.02 6.96 -9.16
CA GLU A 241 -0.65 6.55 -8.91
C GLU A 241 -0.55 5.30 -8.03
N TRP A 242 -1.44 5.13 -7.05
CA TRP A 242 -1.44 3.93 -6.20
C TRP A 242 -1.71 2.65 -7.00
N LEU A 243 -2.59 2.67 -8.02
CA LEU A 243 -2.85 1.52 -8.90
C LEU A 243 -1.58 1.13 -9.66
N VAL A 244 -0.81 2.12 -10.08
CA VAL A 244 0.47 1.89 -10.75
C VAL A 244 1.51 1.37 -9.77
N ASP A 245 1.56 1.93 -8.57
CA ASP A 245 2.53 1.54 -7.55
C ASP A 245 2.34 0.08 -7.15
N VAL A 246 1.10 -0.41 -6.98
CA VAL A 246 0.82 -1.83 -6.67
C VAL A 246 0.70 -2.74 -7.90
N GLY A 247 1.00 -2.24 -9.10
CA GLY A 247 1.02 -3.05 -10.32
C GLY A 247 -0.35 -3.47 -10.87
N ILE A 248 -1.46 -2.83 -10.46
CA ILE A 248 -2.81 -3.08 -11.00
C ILE A 248 -3.01 -2.40 -12.35
N ALA A 249 -2.40 -1.23 -12.53
CA ALA A 249 -2.47 -0.46 -13.77
C ALA A 249 -1.08 -0.07 -14.24
N GLU A 250 -0.91 0.14 -15.54
CA GLU A 250 0.31 0.68 -16.11
C GLU A 250 0.00 1.92 -16.94
N ARG A 251 1.00 2.78 -17.10
CA ARG A 251 0.84 4.01 -17.89
C ARG A 251 1.17 3.70 -19.36
N VAL A 252 0.20 3.90 -20.24
CA VAL A 252 0.37 3.73 -21.69
C VAL A 252 0.91 5.02 -22.33
N GLU A 253 0.30 6.16 -21.99
CA GLU A 253 0.62 7.47 -22.55
C GLU A 253 0.45 8.59 -21.50
N SER A 254 0.59 9.86 -21.94
CA SER A 254 0.36 10.98 -21.05
C SER A 254 -1.06 10.99 -20.48
N ARG A 255 -1.19 10.70 -19.17
CA ARG A 255 -2.46 10.61 -18.44
C ARG A 255 -3.42 9.54 -18.97
N ARG A 256 -2.90 8.46 -19.56
CA ARG A 256 -3.67 7.26 -19.94
C ARG A 256 -3.07 6.02 -19.32
N TRP A 257 -3.94 5.14 -18.86
CA TRP A 257 -3.61 3.90 -18.18
C TRP A 257 -4.37 2.72 -18.78
N SER A 258 -3.78 1.54 -18.69
CA SER A 258 -4.40 0.24 -18.94
C SER A 258 -4.31 -0.61 -17.68
N LEU A 259 -5.21 -1.57 -17.53
CA LEU A 259 -5.09 -2.59 -16.48
C LEU A 259 -4.03 -3.62 -16.89
N THR A 260 -3.21 -4.03 -15.92
CA THR A 260 -2.24 -5.11 -16.12
C THR A 260 -2.92 -6.47 -16.02
N GLU A 261 -2.21 -7.57 -16.31
CA GLU A 261 -2.72 -8.93 -16.07
C GLU A 261 -3.13 -9.12 -14.59
N THR A 262 -2.32 -8.63 -13.66
CA THR A 262 -2.64 -8.64 -12.22
C THR A 262 -3.89 -7.82 -11.92
N GLY A 263 -4.05 -6.66 -12.56
CA GLY A 263 -5.23 -5.82 -12.42
C GLY A 263 -6.50 -6.49 -12.94
N LEU A 264 -6.43 -7.20 -14.06
CA LEU A 264 -7.55 -7.98 -14.61
C LEU A 264 -8.02 -9.09 -13.67
N LYS A 265 -7.07 -9.75 -12.99
CA LYS A 265 -7.35 -10.80 -12.00
C LYS A 265 -8.06 -10.28 -10.75
N LEU A 266 -8.08 -8.97 -10.47
CA LEU A 266 -8.83 -8.41 -9.33
C LEU A 266 -10.32 -8.77 -9.36
N THR A 267 -10.87 -9.10 -10.53
CA THR A 267 -12.23 -9.62 -10.68
C THR A 267 -12.50 -10.79 -9.72
N GLU A 268 -11.51 -11.65 -9.45
CA GLU A 268 -11.66 -12.75 -8.49
C GLU A 268 -11.88 -12.24 -7.05
N LEU A 269 -11.12 -11.22 -6.65
CA LEU A 269 -11.15 -10.67 -5.31
C LEU A 269 -12.40 -9.82 -5.07
N THR A 270 -12.83 -9.06 -6.08
CA THR A 270 -14.07 -8.27 -6.04
C THR A 270 -15.32 -9.16 -6.02
N GLN A 271 -15.32 -10.28 -6.74
CA GLN A 271 -16.37 -11.30 -6.65
C GLN A 271 -16.41 -11.95 -5.27
N ALA A 272 -15.24 -12.31 -4.71
CA ALA A 272 -15.16 -12.85 -3.36
C ALA A 272 -15.67 -11.86 -2.31
N TYR A 273 -15.33 -10.58 -2.44
CA TYR A 273 -15.86 -9.51 -1.60
C TYR A 273 -17.39 -9.42 -1.66
N GLY A 274 -17.97 -9.43 -2.86
CA GLY A 274 -19.43 -9.46 -3.03
C GLY A 274 -20.10 -10.69 -2.41
N ALA A 275 -19.46 -11.86 -2.52
CA ALA A 275 -19.95 -13.10 -1.93
C ALA A 275 -19.90 -13.09 -0.38
N GLU A 276 -18.89 -12.46 0.22
CA GLU A 276 -18.81 -12.29 1.68
C GLU A 276 -19.81 -11.23 2.17
N MET A 277 -20.01 -10.15 1.41
CA MET A 277 -21.02 -9.12 1.69
C MET A 277 -22.45 -9.69 1.74
N ALA A 278 -22.74 -10.74 0.97
CA ALA A 278 -24.04 -11.41 1.01
C ALA A 278 -24.27 -12.28 2.28
N LYS A 279 -23.21 -12.57 3.04
CA LYS A 279 -23.24 -13.52 4.18
C LYS A 279 -22.95 -12.88 5.52
N ARG A 280 -22.38 -11.67 5.54
CA ARG A 280 -21.84 -11.01 6.73
C ARG A 280 -22.32 -9.58 6.81
N TYR A 281 -22.26 -9.02 8.01
CA TYR A 281 -22.39 -7.57 8.17
C TYR A 281 -21.23 -6.84 7.48
N PRO A 282 -21.49 -5.70 6.82
CA PRO A 282 -20.49 -4.98 6.02
C PRO A 282 -19.16 -4.74 6.74
N GLU A 283 -19.19 -4.38 8.02
CA GLU A 283 -18.02 -4.10 8.85
C GLU A 283 -17.09 -5.32 9.07
N ASN A 284 -17.57 -6.54 8.83
CA ASN A 284 -16.81 -7.78 9.00
C ASN A 284 -16.31 -8.37 7.68
N VAL A 285 -16.72 -7.81 6.53
CA VAL A 285 -16.45 -8.39 5.21
C VAL A 285 -14.96 -8.30 4.87
N MET A 286 -14.35 -7.13 5.03
CA MET A 286 -12.96 -6.91 4.64
C MET A 286 -12.00 -7.77 5.46
N GLY A 287 -12.20 -7.85 6.79
CA GLY A 287 -11.43 -8.73 7.67
C GLY A 287 -11.54 -10.19 7.24
N ALA A 288 -12.76 -10.70 7.01
CA ALA A 288 -12.97 -12.07 6.57
C ALA A 288 -12.31 -12.38 5.20
N LEU A 289 -12.36 -11.42 4.27
CA LEU A 289 -11.71 -11.54 2.96
C LEU A 289 -10.19 -11.63 3.10
N LEU A 290 -9.59 -10.72 3.87
CA LEU A 290 -8.14 -10.70 4.11
C LEU A 290 -7.67 -11.94 4.87
N ASP A 291 -8.49 -12.48 5.76
CA ASP A 291 -8.11 -13.62 6.60
C ASP A 291 -8.18 -14.97 5.89
N SER A 292 -8.84 -15.06 4.73
CA SER A 292 -9.16 -16.34 4.10
C SER A 292 -8.94 -16.42 2.59
N ARG A 293 -8.71 -15.30 1.90
CA ARG A 293 -8.64 -15.26 0.44
C ARG A 293 -7.47 -14.46 -0.12
N PHE A 294 -6.79 -13.65 0.69
CA PHE A 294 -5.82 -12.69 0.19
C PHE A 294 -4.59 -13.40 -0.40
N PHE A 295 -3.97 -14.33 0.33
CA PHE A 295 -2.75 -14.97 -0.15
C PHE A 295 -3.03 -15.97 -1.28
N GLY A 296 -4.19 -16.62 -1.28
CA GLY A 296 -4.67 -17.41 -2.39
C GLY A 296 -4.84 -16.56 -3.66
N PHE A 297 -5.38 -15.35 -3.55
CA PHE A 297 -5.41 -14.39 -4.66
C PHE A 297 -4.00 -14.00 -5.10
N VAL A 298 -3.14 -13.58 -4.16
CA VAL A 298 -1.75 -13.17 -4.46
C VAL A 298 -1.02 -14.27 -5.21
N SER A 299 -1.14 -15.52 -4.77
CA SER A 299 -0.54 -16.67 -5.43
C SER A 299 -0.94 -16.78 -6.90
N ARG A 300 -2.21 -16.57 -7.25
CA ARG A 300 -2.67 -16.66 -8.65
C ARG A 300 -2.36 -15.41 -9.47
N ALA A 301 -2.34 -14.24 -8.81
CA ALA A 301 -2.18 -12.95 -9.47
C ALA A 301 -0.70 -12.55 -9.68
N TYR A 302 0.19 -13.04 -8.81
CA TYR A 302 1.61 -12.68 -8.80
C TYR A 302 2.55 -13.87 -9.08
N SER A 303 2.04 -15.09 -9.28
CA SER A 303 2.88 -16.25 -9.62
C SER A 303 2.38 -16.95 -10.90
N GLU A 304 3.32 -17.59 -11.61
CA GLU A 304 3.00 -18.40 -12.80
C GLU A 304 2.34 -19.73 -12.42
N ARG A 305 2.61 -20.22 -11.20
CA ARG A 305 2.08 -21.47 -10.68
C ARG A 305 1.28 -21.21 -9.40
N PRO A 306 0.14 -21.88 -9.21
CA PRO A 306 -0.58 -21.84 -7.95
C PRO A 306 0.29 -22.39 -6.82
N PHE A 307 0.30 -21.69 -5.69
CA PHE A 307 0.98 -22.11 -4.48
C PHE A 307 0.15 -23.16 -3.76
N GLN A 308 0.82 -23.99 -2.97
CA GLN A 308 0.21 -24.99 -2.10
C GLN A 308 0.01 -24.38 -0.70
N SER A 309 -1.08 -24.75 -0.02
CA SER A 309 -1.29 -24.35 1.37
C SER A 309 -0.28 -25.08 2.27
N VAL A 310 0.25 -24.37 3.26
CA VAL A 310 1.21 -24.90 4.24
C VAL A 310 0.53 -25.91 5.15
N GLY A 311 1.12 -27.11 5.26
CA GLY A 311 0.69 -28.14 6.21
C GLY A 311 1.20 -27.94 7.63
N SER A 312 0.65 -28.68 8.60
CA SER A 312 1.03 -28.62 10.02
C SER A 312 2.53 -28.83 10.25
N GLU A 313 3.15 -29.82 9.60
CA GLU A 313 4.59 -30.11 9.72
C GLU A 313 5.48 -28.97 9.20
N GLN A 314 4.97 -28.16 8.27
CA GLN A 314 5.71 -27.07 7.63
C GLN A 314 5.52 -25.73 8.34
N PHE A 315 4.49 -25.58 9.18
CA PHE A 315 4.06 -24.31 9.76
C PHE A 315 5.20 -23.51 10.40
N LEU A 316 5.92 -24.11 11.35
CA LEU A 316 7.02 -23.43 12.04
C LEU A 316 8.16 -23.07 11.08
N THR A 317 8.55 -23.98 10.19
CA THR A 317 9.60 -23.72 9.20
C THR A 317 9.22 -22.60 8.21
N PHE A 318 7.92 -22.46 7.91
CA PHE A 318 7.40 -21.44 7.01
C PHE A 318 7.45 -20.05 7.63
N ILE A 319 7.01 -19.90 8.88
CA ILE A 319 6.98 -18.57 9.56
C ILE A 319 8.33 -18.16 10.16
N TRP A 320 9.24 -19.11 10.41
CA TRP A 320 10.50 -18.87 11.10
C TRP A 320 11.40 -17.80 10.48
N PRO A 321 11.63 -17.76 9.15
CA PRO A 321 12.46 -16.72 8.53
C PRO A 321 11.92 -15.31 8.78
N ALA A 322 10.60 -15.13 8.72
CA ALA A 322 9.96 -13.86 9.01
C ALA A 322 10.01 -13.54 10.51
N TYR A 323 9.83 -14.55 11.38
CA TYR A 323 9.86 -14.38 12.83
C TYR A 323 11.21 -13.87 13.30
N LYS A 324 12.32 -14.40 12.78
CA LYS A 324 13.68 -13.93 13.10
C LYS A 324 13.94 -12.47 12.77
N GLN A 325 13.22 -11.90 11.80
CA GLN A 325 13.41 -10.51 11.38
C GLN A 325 12.51 -9.53 12.15
N LEU A 326 11.34 -10.01 12.60
CA LEU A 326 10.30 -9.17 13.19
C LEU A 326 10.18 -9.30 14.71
N THR A 327 10.88 -10.25 15.31
CA THR A 327 10.81 -10.46 16.76
C THR A 327 11.21 -9.22 17.55
N ALA A 328 10.34 -8.81 18.48
CA ALA A 328 10.66 -7.77 19.44
C ALA A 328 11.66 -8.26 20.50
N ALA A 329 12.18 -7.34 21.31
CA ALA A 329 13.13 -7.68 22.38
C ALA A 329 12.59 -8.71 23.40
N ALA A 330 11.27 -8.77 23.59
CA ALA A 330 10.60 -9.75 24.46
C ALA A 330 10.36 -11.12 23.80
N GLY A 331 10.73 -11.29 22.52
CA GLY A 331 10.55 -12.52 21.76
C GLY A 331 9.15 -12.73 21.18
N TYR A 332 8.21 -11.80 21.38
CA TYR A 332 6.89 -11.88 20.75
C TYR A 332 6.85 -11.16 19.40
N ALA A 333 6.02 -11.66 18.49
CA ALA A 333 5.63 -11.01 17.24
C ALA A 333 4.13 -11.20 16.98
N LEU A 334 3.47 -10.20 16.42
CA LEU A 334 2.08 -10.33 15.97
C LEU A 334 1.99 -11.29 14.77
N LEU A 335 1.00 -12.19 14.78
CA LEU A 335 0.85 -13.24 13.78
C LEU A 335 0.54 -12.65 12.40
N ARG A 336 -0.29 -11.62 12.29
CA ARG A 336 -0.69 -11.06 11.00
C ARG A 336 0.46 -10.38 10.24
N PRO A 337 1.24 -9.43 10.81
CA PRO A 337 2.44 -8.90 10.16
C PRO A 337 3.46 -9.98 9.85
N LEU A 338 3.62 -10.95 10.76
CA LEU A 338 4.51 -12.08 10.56
C LEU A 338 4.11 -12.93 9.36
N LEU A 339 2.83 -13.28 9.25
CA LEU A 339 2.28 -14.10 8.19
C LEU A 339 2.34 -13.39 6.84
N LEU A 340 2.07 -12.08 6.82
CA LEU A 340 2.26 -11.25 5.62
C LEU A 340 3.70 -11.32 5.12
N HIS A 341 4.67 -11.15 6.02
CA HIS A 341 6.08 -11.25 5.66
C HIS A 341 6.48 -12.66 5.23
N ALA A 342 6.03 -13.71 5.94
CA ALA A 342 6.32 -15.10 5.60
C ALA A 342 5.80 -15.48 4.20
N ASN A 343 4.57 -15.10 3.87
CA ASN A 343 4.00 -15.32 2.53
C ASN A 343 4.77 -14.57 1.44
N ILE A 344 5.20 -13.33 1.71
CA ILE A 344 6.03 -12.56 0.78
C ILE A 344 7.40 -13.21 0.58
N LEU A 345 8.04 -13.70 1.64
CA LEU A 345 9.30 -14.44 1.53
C LEU A 345 9.14 -15.73 0.73
N SER A 346 8.01 -16.43 0.89
CA SER A 346 7.68 -17.62 0.09
C SER A 346 7.53 -17.28 -1.39
N LEU A 347 6.85 -16.17 -1.71
CA LEU A 347 6.72 -15.65 -3.07
C LEU A 347 8.09 -15.35 -3.71
N LEU A 348 9.00 -14.71 -2.97
CA LEU A 348 10.34 -14.37 -3.45
C LEU A 348 11.26 -15.57 -3.61
N SER A 349 11.11 -16.58 -2.75
CA SER A 349 11.97 -17.77 -2.77
C SER A 349 11.45 -18.89 -3.69
N HIS A 350 10.36 -18.66 -4.42
CA HIS A 350 9.72 -19.64 -5.30
C HIS A 350 9.46 -20.99 -4.60
N LYS A 351 9.18 -20.96 -3.29
CA LYS A 351 8.83 -22.16 -2.52
C LYS A 351 7.43 -22.68 -2.87
N ASP A 352 6.64 -21.88 -3.60
CA ASP A 352 5.27 -22.17 -4.00
C ASP A 352 4.38 -22.55 -2.82
N LEU A 353 4.60 -21.93 -1.64
CA LEU A 353 3.79 -22.12 -0.44
C LEU A 353 3.06 -20.84 -0.05
N PHE A 354 1.85 -20.96 0.47
CA PHE A 354 1.14 -19.85 1.12
C PHE A 354 0.36 -20.33 2.34
N LEU A 355 -0.01 -19.40 3.20
CA LEU A 355 -0.84 -19.69 4.36
C LEU A 355 -1.76 -18.50 4.66
N GLU A 356 -3.06 -18.75 4.66
CA GLU A 356 -4.07 -17.76 5.04
C GLU A 356 -4.15 -17.60 6.56
N TYR A 357 -4.59 -16.43 7.03
CA TYR A 357 -4.60 -16.14 8.47
C TYR A 357 -5.48 -17.11 9.26
N ASN A 358 -6.68 -17.42 8.79
CA ASN A 358 -7.57 -18.39 9.45
C ASN A 358 -7.03 -19.83 9.46
N GLU A 359 -6.15 -20.17 8.52
CA GLU A 359 -5.45 -21.46 8.52
C GLU A 359 -4.28 -21.42 9.50
N ALA A 360 -3.52 -20.31 9.51
CA ALA A 360 -2.41 -20.09 10.42
C ALA A 360 -2.81 -20.14 11.90
N THR A 361 -3.96 -19.55 12.27
CA THR A 361 -4.44 -19.59 13.66
C THR A 361 -4.75 -21.01 14.13
N LYS A 362 -5.36 -21.84 13.28
CA LYS A 362 -5.61 -23.25 13.59
C LYS A 362 -4.31 -24.04 13.73
N LEU A 363 -3.38 -23.87 12.78
CA LEU A 363 -2.09 -24.54 12.85
C LEU A 363 -1.29 -24.11 14.08
N LEU A 364 -1.37 -22.84 14.48
CA LEU A 364 -0.77 -22.32 15.70
C LEU A 364 -1.32 -23.01 16.95
N GLU A 365 -2.65 -23.11 17.06
CA GLU A 365 -3.34 -23.80 18.15
C GLU A 365 -2.96 -25.29 18.21
N ASP A 366 -2.96 -25.97 17.06
CA ASP A 366 -2.63 -27.39 16.94
C ASP A 366 -1.16 -27.68 17.35
N VAL A 367 -0.23 -26.82 16.93
CA VAL A 367 1.20 -26.96 17.31
C VAL A 367 1.39 -26.69 18.79
N TYR A 368 0.72 -25.68 19.37
CA TYR A 368 0.79 -25.42 20.81
C TYR A 368 0.22 -26.58 21.63
N GLN A 369 -0.89 -27.18 21.20
CA GLN A 369 -1.49 -28.33 21.89
C GLN A 369 -0.61 -29.58 21.83
N SER A 370 0.08 -29.80 20.71
CA SER A 370 0.94 -30.98 20.51
C SER A 370 2.33 -30.84 21.15
N ASP A 371 2.93 -29.65 21.11
CA ASP A 371 4.23 -29.34 21.72
C ASP A 371 4.26 -27.91 22.27
N PRO A 372 3.77 -27.68 23.51
CA PRO A 372 3.82 -26.36 24.16
C PRO A 372 5.24 -25.81 24.36
N THR A 373 6.28 -26.65 24.23
CA THR A 373 7.67 -26.22 24.38
C THR A 373 8.26 -25.65 23.08
N ALA A 374 7.63 -25.92 21.93
CA ALA A 374 8.07 -25.42 20.64
C ALA A 374 7.70 -23.94 20.43
N LEU A 375 6.49 -23.55 20.86
CA LEU A 375 5.99 -22.19 20.75
C LEU A 375 5.02 -21.86 21.89
N HIS A 376 4.89 -20.58 22.19
CA HIS A 376 3.84 -20.02 23.03
C HIS A 376 3.04 -18.99 22.22
N TYR A 377 1.74 -18.88 22.48
CA TYR A 377 0.95 -17.78 21.97
C TYR A 377 0.05 -17.17 23.04
N THR A 378 -0.30 -15.91 22.83
CA THR A 378 -1.37 -15.21 23.55
C THR A 378 -2.21 -14.47 22.52
N ILE A 379 -3.44 -14.11 22.87
CA ILE A 379 -4.21 -13.16 22.08
C ILE A 379 -3.98 -11.76 22.67
N ASP A 380 -3.96 -10.74 21.83
CA ASP A 380 -3.85 -9.36 22.30
C ASP A 380 -5.02 -8.95 23.20
N ARG A 381 -4.91 -7.77 23.83
CA ARG A 381 -5.89 -7.27 24.80
C ARG A 381 -7.27 -6.99 24.19
N PHE A 382 -7.35 -6.83 22.87
CA PHE A 382 -8.60 -6.53 22.16
C PHE A 382 -9.19 -7.78 21.52
N ASN A 383 -8.55 -8.94 21.72
CA ASN A 383 -8.89 -10.21 21.09
C ASN A 383 -8.86 -10.12 19.54
N THR A 384 -7.99 -9.27 18.99
CA THR A 384 -7.93 -8.94 17.55
C THR A 384 -6.86 -9.72 16.79
N ASP A 385 -5.71 -10.01 17.40
CA ASP A 385 -4.61 -10.74 16.76
C ASP A 385 -3.88 -11.65 17.76
N TYR A 386 -3.24 -12.69 17.23
CA TYR A 386 -2.40 -13.60 17.98
C TYR A 386 -0.99 -13.01 18.10
N GLN A 387 -0.38 -13.12 19.27
CA GLN A 387 1.04 -12.86 19.48
C GLN A 387 1.73 -14.18 19.72
N ILE A 388 2.80 -14.44 18.95
CA ILE A 388 3.51 -15.71 19.02
C ILE A 388 4.94 -15.50 19.50
N ARG A 389 5.46 -16.49 20.22
CA ARG A 389 6.86 -16.62 20.60
C ARG A 389 7.30 -18.04 20.27
N ILE A 390 8.37 -18.18 19.48
CA ILE A 390 8.91 -19.48 19.07
C ILE A 390 10.14 -19.73 19.92
N ASP A 391 10.08 -20.75 20.78
CA ASP A 391 11.13 -21.05 21.75
C ASP A 391 12.11 -22.11 21.24
N ARG A 392 11.68 -22.96 20.30
CA ARG A 392 12.55 -23.95 19.63
C ARG A 392 12.75 -23.60 18.16
N ILE A 393 14.02 -23.51 17.75
CA ILE A 393 14.37 -23.37 16.33
C ILE A 393 13.82 -24.62 15.61
N PRO A 394 12.95 -24.45 14.59
CA PRO A 394 12.44 -25.60 13.85
C PRO A 394 13.59 -26.26 13.09
N GLU A 395 13.60 -27.60 13.07
CA GLU A 395 14.55 -28.37 12.28
C GLU A 395 14.30 -28.07 10.80
N THR A 396 15.21 -27.33 10.18
CA THR A 396 15.19 -27.14 8.74
C THR A 396 15.74 -28.42 8.11
N ASN A 397 14.86 -29.21 7.48
CA ASN A 397 15.27 -30.24 6.54
C ASN A 397 15.86 -29.55 5.29
N GLU A 398 17.06 -28.97 5.42
CA GLU A 398 17.89 -28.65 4.26
C GLU A 398 18.44 -29.99 3.74
N ARG A 399 17.75 -30.54 2.74
CA ARG A 399 18.26 -31.57 1.84
C ARG A 399 18.35 -31.01 0.43
#